data_AF-A0A510IPC9-F1
#
_entry.id   AF-A0A510IPC9-F1
#
_cell.length_a   1.000
_cell.length_b   1.000
_cell.length_c   1.000
_cell.angle_alpha   90.00
_cell.angle_beta   90.00
_cell.angle_gamma   90.00
#
_symmetry.space_group_name_H-M   'P 1'
#
loop_
_entity.id
_entity.type
_entity.pdbx_description
1 polymer ?
#
loop_
_entity_poly.entity_id
_entity_poly.type
_entity_poly.pdbx_seq_one_letter_code
_entity_poly.pdbx_strand_id
1 'polypeptide(L)'
;MKFEKSEKAVGCSTIYRWLGQLNWRLRLPRKGKPYRKRTGSEAGGKLIPDRIDIEERPTIVDENTELGHQEGDTVCGHDSYLVTFVERASKLLLTRRVPNRSKKTVSRAVNQILKPYHAK
;
A
#
# COMPACT_ATOMS: atom_id res chain seq x y z
N MET A 1 -8.85 -3.35 -31.52
CA MET A 1 -10.25 -2.98 -31.22
C MET A 1 -10.80 -2.27 -32.45
N LYS A 2 -11.83 -2.82 -33.10
CA LYS A 2 -12.42 -2.20 -34.30
C LYS A 2 -13.41 -1.12 -33.83
N PHE A 3 -13.19 0.12 -34.23
CA PHE A 3 -14.16 1.18 -33.99
C PHE A 3 -15.29 1.06 -35.01
N GLU A 4 -16.51 0.86 -34.54
CA GLU A 4 -17.69 0.91 -35.40
C GLU A 4 -17.87 2.35 -35.91
N LYS A 5 -17.88 2.53 -37.22
CA LYS A 5 -18.23 3.80 -37.85
C LYS A 5 -19.74 3.96 -37.81
N SER A 6 -20.23 4.79 -36.90
CA SER A 6 -21.63 5.23 -36.89
C SER A 6 -21.87 6.21 -38.05
N GLU A 7 -22.94 6.02 -38.81
CA GLU A 7 -23.39 6.96 -39.85
C GLU A 7 -23.78 8.33 -39.27
N LYS A 8 -24.11 8.39 -37.98
CA LYS A 8 -24.53 9.61 -37.29
C LYS A 8 -23.48 10.06 -36.30
N ALA A 9 -23.13 11.35 -36.35
CA ALA A 9 -22.31 11.99 -35.34
C ALA A 9 -23.12 12.15 -34.06
N VAL A 10 -22.78 11.40 -33.01
CA VAL A 10 -23.40 11.52 -31.69
C VAL A 10 -22.53 12.42 -30.83
N GLY A 11 -23.08 13.55 -30.37
CA GLY A 11 -22.38 14.43 -29.43
C GLY A 11 -22.18 13.75 -28.07
N CYS A 12 -21.06 14.05 -27.40
CA CYS A 12 -20.74 13.51 -26.07
C CYS A 12 -21.88 13.69 -25.05
N SER A 13 -22.58 14.82 -25.08
CA SER A 13 -23.74 15.11 -24.22
C SER A 13 -24.87 14.08 -24.39
N THR A 14 -25.10 13.61 -25.61
CA THR A 14 -26.14 12.62 -25.93
C THR A 14 -25.76 11.24 -25.38
N ILE A 15 -24.49 10.85 -25.49
CA ILE A 15 -23.95 9.61 -24.90
C ILE A 15 -24.12 9.63 -23.37
N TYR A 16 -23.73 10.72 -22.72
CA TYR A 16 -23.86 10.83 -21.26
C TYR A 16 -25.32 10.84 -20.79
N ARG A 17 -26.22 11.47 -21.54
CA ARG A 17 -27.66 11.45 -21.24
C ARG A 17 -28.23 10.04 -21.34
N TRP A 18 -27.88 9.29 -22.38
CA TRP A 18 -28.30 7.91 -22.57
C TRP A 18 -27.74 6.98 -21.49
N LEU A 19 -26.45 7.09 -21.16
CA LEU A 19 -25.86 6.35 -20.05
C LEU A 19 -26.58 6.65 -18.73
N GLY A 20 -26.93 7.93 -18.48
CA GLY A 20 -27.70 8.35 -17.31
C GLY A 20 -29.00 7.57 -17.12
N GLN A 21 -29.75 7.32 -18.20
CA GLN A 21 -31.01 6.55 -18.18
C GLN A 21 -30.78 5.08 -17.80
N LEU A 22 -29.59 4.53 -18.05
CA LEU A 22 -29.23 3.14 -17.72
C LEU A 22 -28.85 2.94 -16.24
N ASN A 23 -28.93 3.99 -15.41
CA ASN A 23 -28.49 3.97 -14.02
C ASN A 23 -27.08 3.39 -13.83
N TRP A 24 -26.19 3.60 -14.82
CA TRP A 24 -24.85 2.99 -14.89
C TRP A 24 -24.01 3.23 -13.63
N ARG A 25 -24.21 4.38 -12.98
CA ARG A 25 -23.51 4.74 -11.74
C ARG A 25 -23.72 3.70 -10.64
N LEU A 26 -24.91 3.12 -10.53
CA LEU A 26 -25.22 2.09 -9.53
C LEU A 26 -24.52 0.75 -9.79
N ARG A 27 -24.09 0.52 -11.04
CA ARG A 27 -23.34 -0.68 -11.44
C ARG A 27 -21.84 -0.56 -11.15
N LEU A 28 -21.35 0.64 -10.85
CA LEU A 28 -19.95 0.84 -10.47
C LEU A 28 -19.71 0.35 -9.03
N PRO A 29 -18.51 -0.17 -8.71
CA PRO A 29 -18.16 -0.61 -7.35
C PRO A 29 -18.39 0.47 -6.28
N ARG A 30 -18.21 1.75 -6.65
CA ARG A 30 -18.41 2.89 -5.74
C ARG A 30 -19.76 3.58 -5.89
N LYS A 31 -20.69 3.04 -6.69
CA LYS A 31 -22.03 3.60 -6.95
C LYS A 31 -22.06 5.07 -7.37
N GLY A 32 -21.01 5.54 -8.05
CA GLY A 32 -20.85 6.96 -8.40
C GLY A 32 -20.62 7.88 -7.19
N LYS A 33 -20.24 7.36 -6.02
CA LYS A 33 -19.83 8.19 -4.87
C LYS A 33 -18.70 9.14 -5.32
N PRO A 34 -18.86 10.46 -5.09
CA PRO A 34 -17.83 11.42 -5.47
C PRO A 34 -16.53 11.11 -4.73
N TYR A 35 -15.41 11.32 -5.41
CA TYR A 35 -14.10 11.21 -4.79
C TYR A 35 -14.02 12.22 -3.63
N ARG A 36 -13.82 11.73 -2.41
CA ARG A 36 -13.57 12.58 -1.25
C ARG A 36 -12.10 12.98 -1.30
N LYS A 37 -11.82 14.25 -1.61
CA LYS A 37 -10.47 14.81 -1.48
C LYS A 37 -9.99 14.56 -0.05
N ARG A 38 -8.76 14.06 0.10
CA ARG A 38 -8.13 13.88 1.41
C ARG A 38 -7.88 15.27 1.98
N THR A 39 -8.71 15.71 2.93
CA THR A 39 -8.46 16.91 3.74
C THR A 39 -7.54 16.53 4.90
N GLY A 40 -6.45 17.27 5.07
CA GLY A 40 -5.42 17.03 6.08
C GLY A 40 -4.15 16.42 5.48
N SER A 41 -3.08 17.21 5.42
CA SER A 41 -1.71 16.78 5.09
C SER A 41 -1.04 16.07 6.27
N GLU A 42 -1.79 15.27 7.03
CA GLU A 42 -1.35 14.69 8.31
C GLU A 42 -1.25 13.17 8.28
N ALA A 43 -1.23 12.57 7.08
CA ALA A 43 -0.96 11.15 6.93
C ALA A 43 -0.11 10.92 5.69
N GLY A 44 1.10 10.36 5.87
CA GLY A 44 2.02 10.03 4.79
C GLY A 44 3.49 10.07 5.22
N GLY A 45 4.39 9.87 4.26
CA GLY A 45 5.84 9.81 4.49
C GLY A 45 6.45 11.07 5.12
N LYS A 46 5.79 12.24 5.01
CA LYS A 46 6.24 13.50 5.63
C LYS A 46 6.30 13.47 7.16
N LEU A 47 5.62 12.51 7.80
CA LEU A 47 5.62 12.37 9.26
C LEU A 47 6.67 11.37 9.78
N ILE A 48 7.41 10.73 8.88
CA ILE A 48 8.48 9.81 9.24
C ILE A 48 9.78 10.62 9.24
N PRO A 49 10.36 10.92 10.41
CA PRO A 49 11.64 11.63 10.47
C PRO A 49 12.70 10.81 9.74
N ASP A 50 13.58 11.51 9.02
CA ASP A 50 14.72 10.92 8.31
C ASP A 50 14.34 9.82 7.30
N ARG A 51 13.12 9.89 6.75
CA ARG A 51 12.72 9.01 5.65
C ARG A 51 13.56 9.31 4.40
N ILE A 52 14.30 8.30 3.95
CA ILE A 52 14.89 8.26 2.60
C ILE A 52 13.85 7.67 1.64
N ASP A 53 13.71 8.24 0.45
CA ASP A 53 12.79 7.67 -0.54
C ASP A 53 13.31 6.35 -1.09
N ILE A 54 12.41 5.47 -1.55
CA ILE A 54 12.79 4.16 -2.10
C ILE A 54 13.67 4.35 -3.35
N GLU A 55 13.41 5.40 -4.13
CA GLU A 55 14.20 5.76 -5.32
C GLU A 55 15.62 6.23 -4.98
N GLU A 56 15.87 6.66 -3.74
CA GLU A 56 17.17 7.18 -3.29
C GLU A 56 18.03 6.11 -2.61
N ARG A 57 17.50 4.89 -2.42
CA ARG A 57 18.27 3.82 -1.75
C ARG A 57 19.44 3.36 -2.63
N PRO A 58 20.56 2.93 -2.03
CA PRO A 58 21.67 2.35 -2.77
C PRO A 58 21.24 1.13 -3.60
N THR A 59 21.76 1.01 -4.82
CA THR A 59 21.43 -0.09 -5.75
C THR A 59 21.78 -1.47 -5.19
N ILE A 60 22.80 -1.54 -4.32
CA ILE A 60 23.22 -2.78 -3.64
C ILE A 60 22.09 -3.44 -2.84
N VAL A 61 21.10 -2.67 -2.36
CA VAL A 61 19.93 -3.20 -1.64
C VAL A 61 19.06 -4.10 -2.54
N ASP A 62 19.04 -3.83 -3.84
CA ASP A 62 18.26 -4.60 -4.82
C ASP A 62 18.99 -5.85 -5.32
N GLU A 63 20.31 -5.88 -5.21
CA GLU A 63 21.13 -7.02 -5.58
C GLU A 63 20.94 -8.21 -4.63
N ASN A 64 20.46 -7.96 -3.40
CA ASN A 64 20.28 -8.97 -2.34
C ASN A 64 21.56 -9.79 -2.06
N THR A 65 22.73 -9.16 -2.18
CA THR A 65 24.04 -9.79 -2.05
C THR A 65 24.63 -9.68 -0.64
N GLU A 66 24.25 -8.63 0.11
CA GLU A 66 24.78 -8.37 1.46
C GLU A 66 23.73 -8.61 2.55
N LEU A 67 24.20 -9.12 3.70
CA LEU A 67 23.39 -9.30 4.89
C LEU A 67 23.15 -7.96 5.60
N GLY A 68 21.95 -7.79 6.16
CA GLY A 68 21.63 -6.66 7.04
C GLY A 68 20.49 -5.78 6.52
N HIS A 69 20.09 -5.96 5.26
CA HIS A 69 18.92 -5.31 4.71
C HIS A 69 17.66 -6.05 5.10
N GLN A 70 16.80 -5.39 5.86
CA GLN A 70 15.57 -5.98 6.37
C GLN A 70 14.32 -5.25 5.86
N GLU A 71 13.31 -6.02 5.48
CA GLU A 71 11.98 -5.53 5.16
C GLU A 71 11.03 -5.85 6.30
N GLY A 72 10.48 -4.80 6.92
CA GLY A 72 9.54 -4.89 8.02
C GLY A 72 8.11 -4.60 7.57
N ASP A 73 7.20 -5.54 7.78
CA ASP A 73 5.79 -5.44 7.40
C ASP A 73 4.85 -5.75 8.57
N THR A 74 3.58 -5.36 8.43
CA THR A 74 2.51 -5.74 9.36
C THR A 74 1.33 -6.34 8.60
N VAL A 75 1.18 -7.66 8.70
CA VAL A 75 0.06 -8.40 8.12
C VAL A 75 -1.17 -8.23 9.01
N CYS A 76 -2.27 -7.77 8.42
CA CYS A 76 -3.56 -7.58 9.10
C CYS A 76 -4.57 -8.62 8.59
N GLY A 77 -5.00 -9.54 9.47
CA GLY A 77 -6.16 -10.39 9.26
C GLY A 77 -7.42 -9.80 9.89
N HIS A 78 -8.47 -10.61 10.04
CA HIS A 78 -9.76 -10.18 10.63
C HIS A 78 -9.58 -9.69 12.08
N ASP A 79 -9.06 -10.57 12.96
CA ASP A 79 -8.81 -10.29 14.39
C ASP A 79 -7.36 -10.66 14.81
N SER A 80 -6.45 -10.64 13.85
CA SER A 80 -5.07 -11.06 14.06
C SER A 80 -4.10 -10.15 13.33
N TYR A 81 -3.01 -9.82 14.00
CA TYR A 81 -1.96 -8.97 13.46
C TYR A 81 -0.61 -9.67 13.65
N LEU A 82 0.18 -9.70 12.59
CA LEU A 82 1.54 -10.25 12.61
C LEU A 82 2.49 -9.16 12.15
N VAL A 83 3.58 -9.00 12.89
CA VAL A 83 4.75 -8.24 12.43
C VAL A 83 5.70 -9.23 11.78
N THR A 84 6.20 -8.91 10.60
CA THR A 84 7.15 -9.72 9.84
C THR A 84 8.39 -8.91 9.55
N PHE A 85 9.55 -9.53 9.69
CA PHE A 85 10.85 -9.00 9.30
C PHE A 85 11.54 -10.03 8.42
N VAL A 86 11.86 -9.64 7.19
CA VAL A 86 12.54 -10.52 6.23
C VAL A 86 13.90 -9.93 5.91
N GLU A 87 14.96 -10.72 6.10
CA GLU A 87 16.29 -10.36 5.65
C GLU A 87 16.42 -10.68 4.14
N ARG A 88 16.85 -9.71 3.34
CA ARG A 88 16.72 -9.77 1.88
C ARG A 88 17.67 -10.76 1.20
N ALA A 89 18.87 -10.99 1.73
CA ALA A 89 19.85 -11.89 1.11
C ALA A 89 19.60 -13.37 1.48
N SER A 90 19.57 -13.67 2.78
CA SER A 90 19.34 -15.00 3.37
C SER A 90 17.88 -15.47 3.33
N LYS A 91 16.93 -14.55 3.11
CA LYS A 91 15.47 -14.82 3.18
C LYS A 91 15.00 -15.30 4.56
N LEU A 92 15.77 -15.04 5.61
CA LEU A 92 15.36 -15.33 6.99
C LEU A 92 14.12 -14.52 7.35
N LEU A 93 13.03 -15.22 7.68
CA LEU A 93 11.78 -14.61 8.14
C LEU A 93 11.68 -14.70 9.66
N LEU A 94 11.55 -13.55 10.30
CA LEU A 94 11.17 -13.41 11.70
C LEU A 94 9.74 -12.92 11.79
N THR A 95 8.91 -13.55 12.63
CA THR A 95 7.53 -13.12 12.80
C THR A 95 7.09 -13.12 14.26
N ARG A 96 6.19 -12.19 14.60
CA ARG A 96 5.58 -12.10 15.93
C ARG A 96 4.14 -11.64 15.84
N ARG A 97 3.25 -12.35 16.50
CA ARG A 97 1.86 -11.93 16.69
C ARG A 97 1.77 -10.76 17.66
N VAL A 98 0.95 -9.78 17.30
CA VAL A 98 0.63 -8.62 18.12
C VAL A 98 -0.88 -8.51 18.34
N PRO A 99 -1.32 -7.98 19.50
CA PRO A 99 -2.74 -7.85 19.80
C PRO A 99 -3.44 -6.78 18.97
N ASN A 100 -2.70 -5.77 18.46
CA ASN A 100 -3.23 -4.69 17.63
C ASN A 100 -2.15 -4.04 16.77
N ARG A 101 -2.58 -3.31 15.74
CA ARG A 101 -1.71 -2.57 14.79
C ARG A 101 -1.28 -1.17 15.26
N SER A 102 -1.31 -0.89 16.57
CA SER A 102 -0.89 0.42 17.07
C SER A 102 0.63 0.59 16.96
N LYS A 103 1.11 1.82 16.69
CA LYS A 103 2.54 2.16 16.63
C LYS A 103 3.30 1.61 17.84
N LYS A 104 2.77 1.84 19.06
CA LYS A 104 3.38 1.40 20.31
C LYS A 104 3.57 -0.12 20.39
N THR A 105 2.53 -0.88 20.03
CA THR A 105 2.57 -2.35 20.07
C THR A 105 3.52 -2.90 19.02
N VAL A 106 3.44 -2.39 17.79
CA VAL A 106 4.31 -2.80 16.69
C VAL A 106 5.77 -2.50 17.00
N SER A 107 6.13 -1.27 17.41
CA SER A 107 7.51 -0.92 17.76
C SER A 107 8.08 -1.78 18.87
N ARG A 108 7.28 -2.11 19.90
CA ARG A 108 7.72 -3.03 20.96
C ARG A 108 8.02 -4.43 20.41
N ALA A 109 7.17 -4.94 19.51
CA ALA A 109 7.36 -6.23 18.89
C ALA A 109 8.62 -6.25 18.01
N VAL A 110 8.84 -5.21 17.21
CA VAL A 110 10.07 -5.03 16.40
C VAL A 110 11.31 -5.11 17.29
N ASN A 111 11.38 -4.28 18.33
CA ASN A 111 12.53 -4.25 19.23
C ASN A 111 12.78 -5.61 19.88
N GLN A 112 11.73 -6.36 20.23
CA GLN A 112 11.87 -7.70 20.82
C GLN A 112 12.39 -8.73 19.81
N ILE A 113 11.90 -8.69 18.56
CA ILE A 113 12.31 -9.61 17.48
C ILE A 113 13.77 -9.36 17.08
N LEU A 114 14.18 -8.09 16.98
CA LEU A 114 15.51 -7.72 16.50
C LEU A 114 16.58 -7.71 17.60
N LYS A 115 16.21 -7.66 18.89
CA LYS A 115 17.16 -7.65 20.01
C LYS A 115 18.24 -8.74 19.96
N PRO A 116 17.96 -10.01 19.57
CA PRO A 116 18.99 -11.04 19.49
C PRO A 116 19.99 -10.84 18.33
N TYR A 117 19.63 -10.02 17.34
CA TYR A 117 20.39 -9.84 16.10
C TYR A 117 21.14 -8.50 16.04
N HIS A 118 21.03 -7.68 17.09
CA HIS A 118 21.91 -6.54 17.25
C HIS A 118 23.31 -7.03 17.59
N ALA A 119 24.28 -6.74 16.73
CA ALA A 119 25.69 -6.85 17.07
C ALA A 119 26.01 -5.94 18.28
N LYS A 120 26.85 -6.44 19.19
CA LYS A 120 27.40 -5.65 20.31
C LYS A 120 28.40 -4.63 19.81
#